data_AF-A0A926AWD0-F1
#
_entry.id   AF-A0A926AWD0-F1
#
_cell.length_a   1.000
_cell.length_b   1.000
_cell.length_c   1.000
_cell.angle_alpha   90.00
_cell.angle_beta   90.00
_cell.angle_gamma   90.00
#
_symmetry.space_group_name_H-M   'P 1'
#
loop_
_entity.id
_entity.type
_entity.pdbx_description
1 polymer ?
#
loop_
_entity_poly.entity_id
_entity_poly.type
_entity_poly.pdbx_seq_one_letter_code
_entity_poly.pdbx_strand_id
1 'polypeptide(L)' 'MFAAQNTQANQQRVIEFLLRESKLPIDEVAHLYEDEIAELSVDATIKSFVPIFAIRNVQETLCQRARQ' A
#
# COMPACT_ATOMS: atom_id res chain seq x y z
N MET A 1 20.98 -1.80 -10.24
CA MET A 1 20.73 -2.07 -8.80
C MET A 1 20.13 -0.89 -8.01
N PHE A 2 20.04 0.33 -8.56
CA PHE A 2 19.49 1.50 -7.82
C PHE A 2 17.96 1.65 -7.85
N ALA A 3 17.29 1.13 -8.88
CA ALA A 3 15.83 1.24 -9.00
C ALA A 3 15.09 0.44 -7.90
N ALA A 4 15.54 -0.78 -7.62
CA ALA A 4 14.92 -1.66 -6.61
C ALA A 4 14.99 -1.09 -5.19
N GLN A 5 16.12 -0.45 -4.84
CA GLN A 5 16.30 0.16 -3.51
C GLN A 5 15.40 1.39 -3.32
N ASN A 6 15.20 2.18 -4.37
CA ASN A 6 14.28 3.32 -4.34
C ASN A 6 12.83 2.85 -4.19
N THR A 7 12.44 1.77 -4.90
CA THR A 7 11.10 1.17 -4.76
C THR A 7 10.85 0.64 -3.35
N GLN A 8 11.82 -0.06 -2.75
CA GLN A 8 11.69 -0.59 -1.38
C GLN A 8 11.60 0.52 -0.32
N ALA A 9 12.43 1.56 -0.42
CA ALA A 9 12.36 2.71 0.48
C ALA A 9 11.03 3.47 0.36
N ASN A 10 10.48 3.57 -0.86
CA ASN A 10 9.17 4.19 -1.08
C ASN A 10 8.04 3.33 -0.52
N GLN A 11 8.09 2.01 -0.69
CA GLN A 11 7.12 1.10 -0.09
C GLN A 11 7.13 1.18 1.43
N GLN A 12 8.30 1.21 2.06
CA GLN A 12 8.40 1.34 3.51
C GLN A 12 7.79 2.67 4.00
N ARG A 13 8.05 3.79 3.31
CA ARG A 13 7.43 5.08 3.65
C ARG A 13 5.91 5.07 3.51
N VAL A 14 5.39 4.35 2.52
CA VAL A 14 3.94 4.19 2.32
C VAL A 14 3.33 3.37 3.45
N ILE A 15 3.96 2.26 3.84
CA ILE A 15 3.50 1.44 4.97
C ILE A 15 3.53 2.25 6.26
N GLU A 16 4.61 3.01 6.53
CA GLU A 16 4.71 3.90 7.69
C GLU A 16 3.63 4.99 7.69
N PHE A 17 3.27 5.52 6.51
CA PHE A 17 2.19 6.47 6.35
C PHE A 17 0.83 5.84 6.69
N LEU A 18 0.51 4.69 6.10
CA LEU A 18 -0.74 3.96 6.34
C LEU A 18 -0.89 3.49 7.80
N LEU A 19 0.23 3.12 8.44
CA LEU A 19 0.27 2.78 9.85
C LEU A 19 -0.12 3.94 10.76
N ARG A 20 0.26 5.19 10.42
CA ARG A 20 -0.14 6.36 11.21
C ARG A 20 -1.64 6.63 11.15
N GLU A 21 -2.29 6.18 10.08
CA GLU A 21 -3.72 6.36 9.87
C GLU A 21 -4.56 5.18 10.42
N SER A 22 -3.91 4.13 10.89
CA SER A 22 -4.55 2.88 11.33
C SER A 22 -4.10 2.47 12.74
N LYS A 23 -4.93 1.69 13.42
CA LYS A 23 -4.56 1.02 14.69
C LYS A 23 -4.18 -0.44 14.48
N LEU A 24 -4.13 -0.90 13.23
CA LEU A 24 -3.81 -2.29 12.90
C LEU A 24 -2.31 -2.57 13.06
N PRO A 25 -1.93 -3.85 13.29
CA PRO A 25 -0.55 -4.28 13.28
C PRO A 25 0.17 -3.96 11.96
N ILE A 26 1.48 -3.71 12.04
CA ILE A 26 2.33 -3.45 10.87
C ILE A 26 2.22 -4.53 9.80
N ASP A 27 2.22 -5.79 10.21
CA ASP A 27 2.16 -6.92 9.28
C ASP A 27 0.83 -6.94 8.49
N GLU A 28 -0.26 -6.54 9.14
CA GLU A 28 -1.59 -6.47 8.51
C GLU A 28 -1.68 -5.31 7.51
N VAL A 29 -1.13 -4.13 7.86
CA VAL A 29 -1.07 -2.98 6.94
C VAL A 29 -0.13 -3.26 5.75
N ALA A 30 1.00 -3.93 6.00
CA ALA A 30 1.94 -4.32 4.95
C ALA A 30 1.30 -5.33 3.98
N HIS A 31 0.65 -6.38 4.49
CA HIS A 31 -0.07 -7.34 3.65
C HIS A 31 -1.17 -6.68 2.81
N LEU A 32 -1.99 -5.82 3.42
CA LEU A 32 -3.03 -5.09 2.68
C LEU A 32 -2.45 -4.28 1.52
N TYR A 33 -1.34 -3.60 1.75
CA TYR A 33 -0.69 -2.81 0.72
C TYR A 33 -0.04 -3.69 -0.37
N GLU A 34 0.60 -4.79 0.00
CA GLU A 34 1.23 -5.71 -0.94
C GLU A 34 0.21 -6.44 -1.82
N ASP A 35 -0.90 -6.89 -1.24
CA ASP A 35 -2.00 -7.54 -1.95
C ASP A 35 -2.62 -6.58 -2.97
N GLU A 36 -2.90 -5.34 -2.57
CA GLU A 36 -3.48 -4.33 -3.44
C GLU A 36 -2.53 -3.93 -4.59
N ILE A 37 -1.23 -3.80 -4.30
CA ILE A 37 -0.21 -3.58 -5.34
C ILE A 37 -0.19 -4.75 -6.32
N ALA A 38 -0.25 -5.98 -5.83
CA ALA A 38 -0.22 -7.18 -6.66
C ALA A 38 -1.46 -7.23 -7.56
N GLU A 39 -2.65 -7.04 -7.00
CA GLU A 39 -3.93 -7.04 -7.72
C GLU A 39 -3.94 -5.98 -8.84
N LEU A 40 -3.64 -4.73 -8.50
CA LEU A 40 -3.61 -3.64 -9.47
C LEU A 40 -2.52 -3.82 -10.54
N SER A 41 -1.42 -4.51 -10.21
CA SER A 41 -0.31 -4.74 -11.15
C SER A 41 -0.61 -5.76 -12.23
N VAL A 42 -1.60 -6.64 -12.04
CA VAL A 42 -1.95 -7.70 -13.02
C VAL A 42 -2.43 -7.07 -14.33
N ASP A 43 -3.32 -6.09 -14.26
CA ASP A 43 -3.98 -5.50 -15.44
C ASP A 43 -3.53 -4.06 -15.75
N ALA A 44 -2.62 -3.49 -14.95
CA ALA A 44 -2.17 -2.11 -15.14
C ALA A 44 -1.32 -1.95 -16.41
N THR A 45 -1.87 -1.22 -17.38
CA THR A 45 -1.12 -0.72 -18.54
C THR A 45 -0.07 0.32 -18.12
N ILE A 46 -0.37 1.15 -17.10
CA ILE A 46 0.54 2.18 -16.58
C ILE A 46 0.85 1.92 -15.10
N LYS A 47 2.01 1.29 -14.85
CA LYS A 47 2.42 0.86 -13.51
C LYS A 47 2.86 1.99 -12.58
N SER A 48 3.15 3.19 -13.11
CA SER A 48 3.58 4.33 -12.28
C SER A 48 2.50 4.86 -11.35
N PHE A 49 1.22 4.61 -11.66
CA PHE A 49 0.09 5.04 -10.84
C PHE A 49 -0.42 3.96 -9.87
N VAL A 50 0.01 2.70 -10.03
CA VAL A 50 -0.41 1.59 -9.17
C VAL A 50 -0.22 1.90 -7.68
N PRO A 51 0.91 2.46 -7.22
CA PRO A 51 1.07 2.81 -5.81
C PRO A 51 0.06 3.84 -5.30
N ILE A 52 -0.37 4.79 -6.13
CA ILE A 52 -1.33 5.83 -5.74
C ILE A 52 -2.70 5.21 -5.51
N PHE A 53 -3.13 4.34 -6.42
CA PHE A 53 -4.40 3.61 -6.28
C PHE A 53 -4.35 2.65 -5.09
N ALA A 54 -3.23 1.95 -4.89
CA ALA A 54 -3.07 1.05 -3.77
C ALA A 54 -3.18 1.78 -2.42
N ILE A 55 -2.51 2.92 -2.26
CA ILE A 55 -2.63 3.75 -1.05
C ILE A 55 -4.10 4.09 -0.77
N ARG A 56 -4.82 4.60 -1.77
CA ARG A 56 -6.22 5.02 -1.64
C ARG A 56 -7.12 3.85 -1.21
N ASN A 57 -6.97 2.69 -1.85
CA ASN A 57 -7.82 1.53 -1.58
C ASN A 57 -7.54 0.93 -0.19
N VAL A 58 -6.26 0.91 0.22
CA VAL A 58 -5.89 0.52 1.59
C VAL A 58 -6.46 1.50 2.61
N GLN A 59 -6.36 2.82 2.40
CA GLN A 59 -6.97 3.81 3.28
C GLN A 59 -8.48 3.61 3.44
N GLU A 60 -9.20 3.36 2.34
CA GLU A 60 -10.63 3.06 2.39
C GLU A 60 -10.94 1.79 3.20
N THR A 61 -10.15 0.73 3.00
CA THR A 61 -10.28 -0.53 3.76
C THR A 61 -10.03 -0.32 5.25
N LEU A 62 -8.98 0.42 5.60
CA LEU A 62 -8.65 0.78 6.99
C LEU A 62 -9.77 1.61 7.63
N CYS A 63 -10.31 2.59 6.90
CA CYS A 63 -11.43 3.40 7.36
C CYS A 63 -12.70 2.57 7.60
N GLN A 64 -12.97 1.57 6.76
CA GLN A 64 -14.11 0.67 6.94
C GLN A 64 -13.93 -0.21 8.19
N ARG A 65 -12.74 -0.78 8.38
CA ARG A 65 -12.42 -1.60 9.57
C ARG A 65 -12.48 -0.81 10.87
N ALA A 66 -12.13 0.47 10.86
CA ALA A 66 -12.22 1.33 12.04
C ALA A 66 -13.67 1.70 12.44
N ARG A 67 -14.65 1.53 11.54
CA ARG A 67 -16.08 1.78 11.81
C ARG A 67 -16.84 0.54 12.26
N GLN A 68 -16.23 -0.63 12.16
CA GLN A 68 -16.77 -1.91 12.65
C GLN A 68 -16.42 -2.10 14.13
#